data_AF-A0A1C6SV57-F1
#
_entry.id   AF-A0A1C6SV57-F1
#
_cell.length_a   1.000
_cell.length_b   1.000
_cell.length_c   1.000
_cell.angle_alpha   90.00
_cell.angle_beta   90.00
_cell.angle_gamma   90.00
#
_symmetry.space_group_name_H-M   'P 1'
#
loop_
_entity.id
_entity.type
_entity.pdbx_description
1 polymer ?
#
loop_
_entity_poly.entity_id
_entity_poly.type
_entity_poly.pdbx_seq_one_letter_code
_entity_poly.pdbx_strand_id
1 'polypeptide(L)'
;MAIPETRHHCYVKPVPFRLALLTLVGRDKGPAAGRLLGMEGKTIDRALDGGVVSEALMANALAAFDLNADKLARVGLAVSFDQFFKWAAPADDTEAAA
;
A
#
# COMPACT_ATOMS: atom_id res chain seq x y z
N MET A 1 -15.81 -14.48 23.94
CA MET A 1 -14.37 -14.22 23.94
C MET A 1 -14.10 -13.32 22.74
N ALA A 2 -13.97 -12.01 22.95
CA ALA A 2 -13.71 -11.09 21.86
C ALA A 2 -12.26 -11.31 21.42
N ILE A 3 -12.07 -11.78 20.19
CA ILE A 3 -10.75 -11.75 19.56
C ILE A 3 -10.46 -10.26 19.39
N PRO A 4 -9.42 -9.68 20.04
CA PRO A 4 -9.03 -8.33 19.68
C PRO A 4 -8.56 -8.44 18.23
N GLU A 5 -9.34 -7.87 17.30
CA GLU A 5 -8.84 -7.60 15.96
C GLU A 5 -7.71 -6.59 16.14
N THR A 6 -6.49 -7.06 16.39
CA THR A 6 -5.27 -6.27 16.20
C THR A 6 -5.20 -5.98 14.71
N ARG A 7 -5.99 -5.01 14.25
CA ARG A 7 -5.87 -4.44 12.92
C ARG A 7 -4.57 -3.66 12.95
N HIS A 8 -3.48 -4.33 12.61
CA HIS A 8 -2.21 -3.68 12.43
C HIS A 8 -2.33 -2.77 11.21
N HIS A 9 -2.67 -1.53 11.50
CA HIS A 9 -2.76 -0.44 10.55
C HIS A 9 -1.34 -0.01 10.17
N CYS A 10 -1.10 0.16 8.87
CA CYS A 10 0.15 0.72 8.38
C CYS A 10 -0.14 1.92 7.48
N TYR A 11 0.78 2.87 7.50
CA TYR A 11 0.77 3.99 6.57
C TYR A 11 1.51 3.63 5.31
N VAL A 12 1.01 4.16 4.20
CA VAL A 12 1.69 4.07 2.92
C VAL A 12 2.68 5.22 2.79
N LYS A 13 3.89 4.93 2.30
CA LYS A 13 4.85 5.93 1.84
C LYS A 13 4.47 6.32 0.41
N PRO A 14 3.85 7.49 0.20
CA PRO A 14 3.14 7.78 -1.05
C PRO A 14 4.07 7.84 -2.26
N VAL A 15 5.28 8.37 -2.10
CA VAL A 15 6.25 8.51 -3.20
C VAL A 15 6.71 7.14 -3.76
N PRO A 16 7.35 6.26 -2.97
CA PRO A 16 7.80 4.96 -3.48
C PRO A 16 6.62 4.08 -3.94
N PHE A 17 5.48 4.13 -3.24
CA PHE A 17 4.29 3.38 -3.61
C PHE A 17 3.72 3.84 -4.96
N ARG A 18 3.62 5.16 -5.18
CA ARG A 18 3.15 5.76 -6.43
C ARG A 18 4.11 5.51 -7.59
N LEU A 19 5.42 5.47 -7.31
CA LEU A 19 6.44 5.13 -8.30
C LEU A 19 6.33 3.65 -8.71
N ALA A 20 6.15 2.74 -7.75
CA ALA A 20 5.91 1.33 -8.04
C ALA A 20 4.67 1.15 -8.93
N LEU A 21 3.55 1.78 -8.58
CA LEU A 21 2.33 1.71 -9.39
C LEU A 21 2.50 2.33 -10.78
N LEU A 22 3.27 3.42 -10.94
CA LEU A 22 3.58 3.96 -12.27
C LEU A 22 4.35 2.95 -13.12
N THR A 23 5.35 2.31 -12.53
CA THR A 23 6.20 1.35 -13.22
C THR A 23 5.42 0.13 -13.68
N LEU A 24 4.45 -0.32 -12.88
CA LEU A 24 3.68 -1.54 -13.17
C LEU A 24 2.44 -1.29 -14.03
N VAL A 25 1.78 -0.14 -13.86
CA VAL A 25 0.45 0.12 -14.40
C VAL A 25 0.43 1.25 -15.43
N GLY A 26 1.43 2.15 -15.43
CA GLY A 26 1.50 3.30 -16.32
C GLY A 26 0.70 4.51 -15.81
N ARG A 27 0.20 5.35 -16.74
CA ARG A 27 -0.38 6.67 -16.43
C ARG A 27 -1.76 6.61 -15.75
N ASP A 28 -2.52 5.54 -15.94
CA ASP A 28 -3.90 5.42 -15.45
C ASP A 28 -3.97 4.50 -14.21
N LYS A 29 -3.88 5.11 -13.02
CA LYS A 29 -3.61 4.37 -11.78
C LYS A 29 -4.85 3.79 -11.14
N GLY A 30 -5.99 4.47 -11.15
CA GLY A 30 -7.13 4.09 -10.30
C GLY A 30 -7.65 2.67 -10.57
N PRO A 31 -8.23 2.40 -11.75
CA PRO A 31 -8.82 1.09 -12.06
C PRO A 31 -7.78 -0.01 -12.25
N ALA A 32 -6.64 0.33 -12.85
CA ALA A 32 -5.64 -0.66 -13.22
C ALA A 32 -4.73 -1.05 -12.04
N ALA A 33 -4.42 -0.12 -11.11
CA ALA A 33 -3.83 -0.50 -9.83
C ALA A 33 -4.83 -1.28 -8.98
N GLY A 34 -6.12 -0.94 -9.04
CA GLY A 34 -7.18 -1.69 -8.35
C GLY A 34 -7.17 -3.17 -8.76
N ARG A 35 -7.11 -3.42 -10.07
CA ARG A 35 -6.98 -4.79 -10.61
C ARG A 35 -5.67 -5.47 -10.21
N LEU A 36 -4.54 -4.75 -10.24
CA LEU A 36 -3.24 -5.31 -9.86
C LEU A 36 -3.20 -5.75 -8.39
N LEU A 37 -3.80 -4.96 -7.51
CA LEU A 37 -3.78 -5.19 -6.06
C LEU A 37 -5.00 -5.98 -5.54
N GLY A 38 -5.97 -6.28 -6.40
CA GLY A 38 -7.23 -6.91 -6.02
C GLY A 38 -8.07 -6.02 -5.09
N MET A 39 -8.05 -4.70 -5.29
CA MET A 39 -8.66 -3.70 -4.39
C MET A 39 -9.54 -2.72 -5.17
N GLU A 40 -10.51 -2.12 -4.46
CA GLU A 40 -11.29 -1.02 -5.03
C GLU A 40 -10.44 0.24 -5.25
N GLY A 41 -10.71 0.99 -6.31
CA GLY A 41 -9.95 2.20 -6.67
C GLY A 41 -9.88 3.22 -5.53
N LYS A 42 -10.99 3.43 -4.80
CA LYS A 42 -11.06 4.36 -3.66
C LYS A 42 -10.08 4.03 -2.53
N THR A 43 -9.79 2.73 -2.33
CA THR A 43 -8.83 2.28 -1.32
C THR A 43 -7.40 2.59 -1.77
N ILE A 44 -7.14 2.53 -3.08
CA ILE A 44 -5.85 2.90 -3.65
C ILE A 44 -5.65 4.41 -3.65
N ASP A 45 -6.69 5.20 -3.91
CA ASP A 45 -6.59 6.66 -3.82
C ASP A 45 -6.20 7.08 -2.40
N ARG A 46 -6.84 6.50 -1.37
CA ARG A 46 -6.45 6.72 0.04
C ARG A 46 -5.01 6.29 0.33
N ALA A 47 -4.56 5.16 -0.23
CA ALA A 47 -3.17 4.71 -0.10
C ALA A 47 -2.19 5.67 -0.77
N LEU A 48 -2.55 6.22 -1.93
CA LEU A 48 -1.73 7.18 -2.68
C LEU A 48 -1.62 8.54 -1.98
N ASP A 49 -2.62 8.90 -1.18
CA ASP A 49 -2.60 10.08 -0.31
C ASP A 49 -1.80 9.86 0.99
N GLY A 50 -1.18 8.68 1.15
CA GLY A 50 -0.40 8.34 2.34
C GLY A 50 -1.26 7.94 3.55
N GLY A 51 -2.51 7.57 3.31
CA GLY A 51 -3.44 7.16 4.35
C GLY A 51 -3.08 5.82 5.00
N VAL A 52 -3.80 5.53 6.08
CA VAL A 52 -3.77 4.24 6.77
C VAL A 52 -4.45 3.18 5.91
N VAL A 53 -3.79 2.03 5.76
CA VAL A 53 -4.29 0.87 5.01
C VAL A 53 -4.35 -0.37 5.90
N SER A 54 -5.12 -1.36 5.46
CA SER A 54 -5.22 -2.66 6.11
C SER A 54 -4.01 -3.54 5.76
N GLU A 55 -3.76 -4.53 6.62
CA GLU A 55 -2.75 -5.56 6.39
C GLU A 55 -2.99 -6.32 5.08
N ALA A 56 -4.26 -6.55 4.70
CA ALA A 56 -4.61 -7.18 3.44
C ALA A 56 -4.13 -6.37 2.21
N LEU A 57 -4.28 -5.04 2.24
CA LEU A 57 -3.78 -4.20 1.16
C LEU A 57 -2.25 -4.24 1.10
N MET A 58 -1.60 -4.14 2.26
CA MET A 58 -0.15 -4.23 2.38
C MET A 58 0.38 -5.55 1.81
N ALA A 59 -0.20 -6.69 2.22
CA ALA A 59 0.19 -8.01 1.76
C ALA A 59 -0.01 -8.16 0.24
N ASN A 60 -1.17 -7.73 -0.28
CA ASN A 60 -1.43 -7.78 -1.72
C ASN A 60 -0.48 -6.89 -2.53
N ALA A 61 -0.16 -5.71 -2.02
CA ALA A 61 0.79 -4.80 -2.66
C ALA A 61 2.20 -5.38 -2.68
N LEU A 62 2.69 -5.91 -1.55
CA LEU A 62 4.00 -6.54 -1.51
C LEU A 62 4.07 -7.75 -2.43
N ALA A 63 3.04 -8.60 -2.47
CA ALA A 63 2.97 -9.73 -3.39
C ALA A 63 2.99 -9.29 -4.86
N ALA A 64 2.19 -8.28 -5.23
CA ALA A 64 2.16 -7.76 -6.60
C ALA A 64 3.49 -7.11 -7.01
N PHE A 65 4.17 -6.44 -6.08
CA PHE A 65 5.45 -5.81 -6.31
C PHE A 65 6.58 -6.85 -6.42
N ASP A 66 6.55 -7.89 -5.60
CA ASP A 66 7.52 -8.98 -5.63
C ASP A 66 7.48 -9.75 -6.95
N LEU A 67 6.28 -10.03 -7.47
CA LEU A 67 6.08 -10.59 -8.81
C LEU A 67 6.67 -9.73 -9.95
N ASN A 68 6.95 -8.45 -9.68
CA ASN A 68 7.54 -7.52 -10.62
C ASN A 68 8.85 -6.90 -10.10
N ALA A 69 9.55 -7.57 -9.18
CA ALA A 69 10.74 -7.04 -8.51
C ALA A 69 11.80 -6.55 -9.49
N ASP A 70 12.04 -7.27 -10.58
CA ASP A 70 13.00 -6.87 -11.62
C ASP A 70 12.66 -5.54 -12.28
N LYS A 71 11.37 -5.27 -12.53
CA LYS A 71 10.93 -4.00 -13.12
C LYS A 71 11.09 -2.85 -12.14
N LEU A 72 10.83 -3.11 -10.86
CA LEU A 72 11.00 -2.13 -9.78
C LEU A 72 12.48 -1.85 -9.51
N ALA A 73 13.34 -2.86 -9.54
CA ALA A 73 14.78 -2.71 -9.36
C ALA A 73 15.41 -1.83 -10.47
N ARG A 74 14.93 -1.94 -11.72
CA ARG A 74 15.38 -1.09 -12.84
C ARG A 74 15.11 0.40 -12.64
N VAL A 75 14.16 0.76 -11.79
CA VAL A 75 13.86 2.15 -11.40
C VAL A 75 14.36 2.50 -10.00
N GLY A 76 15.22 1.66 -9.41
CA GLY A 76 15.84 1.90 -8.12
C GLY A 76 14.95 1.60 -6.91
N LEU A 77 13.88 0.82 -7.07
CA LEU A 77 13.02 0.39 -5.97
C LEU A 77 13.35 -1.04 -5.53
N ALA A 78 13.55 -1.22 -4.23
CA ALA A 78 13.62 -2.54 -3.59
C ALA A 78 12.25 -2.93 -3.04
N VAL A 79 11.86 -4.19 -3.20
CA VAL A 79 10.58 -4.67 -2.67
C VAL A 79 10.74 -5.03 -1.19
N SER A 80 10.30 -4.14 -0.31
CA SER A 80 10.28 -4.39 1.14
C SER A 80 9.17 -3.60 1.82
N PHE A 81 8.78 -4.03 3.03
CA PHE A 81 7.86 -3.27 3.86
C PHE A 81 8.37 -1.86 4.08
N ASP A 82 9.62 -1.69 4.51
CA ASP A 82 10.19 -0.36 4.80
C ASP A 82 10.29 0.53 3.57
N GLN A 83 10.35 0.00 2.35
CA GLN A 83 10.32 0.82 1.16
C GLN A 83 8.96 1.51 0.98
N PHE A 84 7.86 0.81 1.26
CA PHE A 84 6.52 1.23 0.86
C PHE A 84 5.59 1.59 2.02
N PHE A 85 5.91 1.14 3.22
CA PHE A 85 5.05 1.23 4.39
C PHE A 85 5.81 1.63 5.65
N LYS A 86 5.05 2.01 6.67
CA LYS A 86 5.49 2.12 8.07
C LYS A 86 4.32 1.71 8.97
N TRP A 87 4.58 1.12 10.12
CA TRP A 87 3.51 0.84 11.08
C TRP A 87 2.87 2.14 11.57
N ALA A 88 1.55 2.14 11.76
CA ALA A 88 0.89 3.24 12.42
C ALA A 88 1.29 3.27 13.90
N ALA A 89 1.52 4.47 14.45
CA ALA A 89 1.75 4.58 15.88
C ALA A 89 0.39 4.45 16.59
N PRO A 90 0.33 3.89 17.80
CA PRO A 90 -0.94 3.73 18.53
C PRO A 90 -1.66 5.06 18.84
N ALA A 91 -0.98 6.22 18.73
CA ALA A 91 -1.60 7.53 18.88
C ALA A 91 -2.43 7.95 17.65
N ASP A 92 -2.14 7.37 16.48
CA ASP A 92 -2.76 7.70 15.21
C ASP A 92 -4.14 7.04 15.01
N ASP A 93 -4.46 6.02 15.80
CA ASP A 93 -5.79 5.38 15.79
C ASP A 93 -6.90 6.34 16.27
N THR A 94 -6.52 7.47 16.90
CA THR A 94 -7.45 8.47 17.45
C THR A 94 -8.14 9.29 16.35
N GLU A 95 -7.55 9.42 15.16
CA GLU A 95 -8.09 10.30 14.10
C GLU A 95 -9.02 9.55 13.12
N ALA A 96 -9.06 8.22 13.15
CA ALA A 96 -10.02 7.42 12.39
C ALA A 96 -11.40 7.27 13.08
N ALA A 97 -11.54 7.81 14.30
CA ALA A 97 -12.73 7.69 15.13
C ALA A 97 -13.44 9.03 15.44
N ALA A 98 -12.99 10.15 14.85
CA ALA A 98 -13.57 11.48 15.03
C ALA A 98 -14.47 11.91 13.85
#